data_AF-A0A2D5Y6X8-F1
#
_entry.id   AF-A0A2D5Y6X8-F1
#
_cell.length_a   1.000
_cell.length_b   1.000
_cell.length_c   1.000
_cell.angle_alpha   90.00
_cell.angle_beta   90.00
_cell.angle_gamma   90.00
#
_symmetry.space_group_name_H-M   'P 1'
#
loop_
_entity.id
_entity.type
_entity.pdbx_description
1 polymer ?
#
loop_
_entity_poly.entity_id
_entity_poly.type
_entity_poly.pdbx_seq_one_letter_code
_entity_poly.pdbx_strand_id
1 'polypeptide(L)'
;MSEDEDVQISDSEEARACISRLLKAIEGWAVKESNKNELEVTAFAAALASGIISFHDFTSRDCRNSQKLLGAISRAKLHIDKEFKKFDGEIDKMHIKFAQEMEELDLKIIRDRKEFKHYLVSLIYAEEYNKLRKKVSNIFETLDSKARYEDAPAK
;
A
#
# COMPACT_ATOMS: atom_id res chain seq x y z
N MET A 1 -67.74 28.68 1.58
CA MET A 1 -66.46 27.98 1.82
C MET A 1 -65.89 27.69 0.44
N SER A 2 -65.33 28.72 -0.21
CA SER A 2 -64.60 28.54 -1.47
C SER A 2 -63.16 28.34 -1.07
N GLU A 3 -62.74 27.09 -0.97
CA GLU A 3 -61.33 26.75 -0.86
C GLU A 3 -60.70 27.18 -2.20
N ASP A 4 -59.89 28.23 -2.13
CA ASP A 4 -58.91 28.55 -3.15
C ASP A 4 -58.05 27.29 -3.35
N GLU A 5 -58.25 26.58 -4.47
CA GLU A 5 -57.31 25.55 -4.91
C GLU A 5 -56.00 26.27 -5.24
N ASP A 6 -55.08 26.29 -4.29
CA ASP A 6 -53.71 26.76 -4.51
C ASP A 6 -53.09 25.99 -5.68
N VAL A 7 -53.01 26.63 -6.84
CA VAL A 7 -52.39 26.05 -8.03
C VAL A 7 -50.89 25.90 -7.76
N GLN A 8 -50.46 24.67 -7.50
CA GLN A 8 -49.06 24.32 -7.30
C GLN A 8 -48.30 24.40 -8.63
N ILE A 9 -47.55 25.50 -8.84
CA ILE A 9 -46.71 25.69 -10.05
C ILE A 9 -45.73 24.52 -10.25
N SER A 10 -45.26 23.89 -9.17
CA SER A 10 -44.41 22.70 -9.19
C SER A 10 -45.02 21.51 -9.91
N ASP A 11 -46.35 21.38 -9.92
CA ASP A 11 -47.08 20.29 -10.56
C ASP A 11 -47.62 20.62 -11.94
N SER A 12 -47.36 21.85 -12.42
CA SER A 12 -47.74 22.29 -13.76
C SER A 12 -47.15 21.41 -14.86
N GLU A 13 -47.82 21.38 -16.01
CA GLU A 13 -47.33 20.68 -17.19
C GLU A 13 -45.99 21.25 -17.66
N GLU A 14 -45.83 22.56 -17.56
CA GLU A 14 -44.61 23.29 -17.90
C GLU A 14 -43.43 22.89 -17.00
N ALA A 15 -43.66 22.76 -15.68
CA ALA A 15 -42.64 22.30 -14.74
C ALA A 15 -42.20 20.87 -15.06
N ARG A 16 -43.14 19.96 -15.30
CA ARG A 16 -42.85 18.56 -15.69
C ARG A 16 -42.10 18.49 -17.02
N ALA A 17 -42.48 19.29 -18.01
CA ALA A 17 -41.78 19.37 -19.29
C ALA A 17 -40.37 19.96 -19.15
N CYS A 18 -40.16 20.90 -18.24
CA CYS A 18 -38.83 21.42 -17.91
C CYS A 18 -37.93 20.33 -17.30
N ILE A 19 -38.43 19.59 -16.31
CA ILE A 19 -37.72 18.47 -15.68
C ILE A 19 -37.37 17.40 -16.73
N SER A 20 -38.31 17.04 -17.60
CA SER A 20 -38.07 16.04 -18.65
C SER A 20 -36.92 16.45 -19.60
N ARG A 21 -36.84 17.73 -19.97
CA ARG A 21 -35.74 18.25 -20.79
C ARG A 21 -34.40 18.20 -20.05
N LEU A 22 -34.38 18.51 -18.75
CA LEU A 22 -33.19 18.39 -17.92
C LEU A 22 -32.70 16.94 -17.85
N LEU A 23 -33.59 15.98 -17.59
CA LEU A 23 -33.26 14.55 -17.57
C LEU A 23 -32.66 14.08 -18.89
N LYS A 24 -33.19 14.55 -20.01
CA LYS A 24 -32.64 14.24 -21.34
C LYS A 24 -31.26 14.85 -21.57
N ALA A 25 -31.00 16.05 -21.05
CA ALA A 25 -29.68 16.68 -21.11
C ALA A 25 -28.66 15.90 -20.26
N ILE A 26 -29.06 15.46 -19.06
CA ILE A 26 -28.25 14.60 -18.19
C ILE A 26 -27.94 13.27 -18.88
N GLU A 27 -28.95 12.61 -19.47
CA GLU A 27 -28.73 11.37 -20.23
C GLU A 27 -27.75 11.57 -21.39
N GLY A 28 -27.91 12.64 -22.17
CA GLY A 28 -27.02 12.97 -23.28
C GLY A 28 -25.58 13.22 -22.83
N TRP A 29 -25.40 13.91 -21.70
CA TRP A 29 -24.09 14.11 -21.07
C TRP A 29 -23.48 12.77 -20.63
N ALA A 30 -24.21 11.97 -19.86
CA ALA A 30 -23.73 10.69 -19.34
C ALA A 30 -23.32 9.72 -20.45
N VAL A 31 -24.10 9.64 -21.54
CA VAL A 31 -23.78 8.81 -22.71
C VAL A 31 -22.49 9.28 -23.38
N LYS A 32 -22.26 10.59 -23.51
CA LYS A 32 -21.01 11.13 -24.08
C LYS A 32 -19.81 10.77 -23.22
N GLU A 33 -19.88 11.04 -21.93
CA GLU A 33 -18.74 10.81 -21.02
C GLU A 33 -18.42 9.32 -20.84
N SER A 34 -19.43 8.44 -20.77
CA SER A 34 -19.23 6.99 -20.62
C SER A 34 -18.69 6.28 -21.86
N ASN A 35 -18.57 6.97 -23.01
CA ASN A 35 -18.01 6.43 -24.26
C ASN A 35 -16.55 6.86 -24.49
N LYS A 36 -15.95 7.61 -23.55
CA LYS A 36 -14.60 8.13 -23.66
C LYS A 36 -13.55 7.09 -23.22
N ASN A 37 -12.27 7.49 -23.20
CA ASN A 37 -11.19 6.61 -22.75
C ASN A 37 -11.26 6.32 -21.23
N GLU A 38 -10.48 5.35 -20.77
CA GLU A 38 -10.52 4.85 -19.38
C GLU A 38 -10.29 5.95 -18.32
N LEU A 39 -9.38 6.91 -18.57
CA LEU A 39 -9.13 8.02 -17.65
C LEU A 39 -10.34 8.96 -17.56
N GLU A 40 -10.94 9.29 -18.70
CA GLU A 40 -12.12 10.14 -18.77
C GLU A 40 -13.36 9.45 -18.16
N VAL A 41 -13.51 8.13 -18.32
CA VAL A 41 -14.56 7.36 -17.65
C VAL A 41 -14.37 7.36 -16.12
N THR A 42 -13.12 7.38 -15.65
CA THR A 42 -12.81 7.55 -14.21
C THR A 42 -13.23 8.94 -13.72
N ALA A 43 -12.93 10.00 -14.50
CA ALA A 43 -13.37 11.36 -14.19
C ALA A 43 -14.90 11.48 -14.20
N PHE A 44 -15.57 10.80 -15.14
CA PHE A 44 -17.03 10.70 -15.18
C PHE A 44 -17.59 10.03 -13.92
N ALA A 45 -17.01 8.91 -13.48
CA ALA A 45 -17.41 8.25 -12.24
C ALA A 45 -17.24 9.17 -11.02
N ALA A 46 -16.14 9.93 -10.95
CA ALA A 46 -15.94 10.93 -9.90
C ALA A 46 -17.00 12.04 -9.93
N ALA A 47 -17.37 12.51 -11.13
CA ALA A 47 -18.44 13.50 -11.30
C ALA A 47 -19.81 12.94 -10.85
N LEU A 48 -20.13 11.68 -11.15
CA LEU A 48 -21.34 11.02 -10.64
C LEU A 48 -21.34 10.94 -9.11
N ALA A 49 -20.19 10.63 -8.49
CA ALA A 49 -20.05 10.52 -7.04
C ALA A 49 -20.04 11.87 -6.30
N SER A 50 -19.84 12.98 -7.00
CA SER A 50 -19.76 14.32 -6.40
C SER A 50 -21.07 14.84 -5.81
N GLY A 51 -22.21 14.19 -6.10
CA GLY A 51 -23.52 14.58 -5.59
C GLY A 51 -24.14 15.80 -6.28
N ILE A 52 -23.57 16.28 -7.40
CA ILE A 52 -24.13 17.40 -8.19
C ILE A 52 -25.54 17.06 -8.70
N ILE A 53 -25.77 15.80 -9.08
CA ILE A 53 -27.09 15.31 -9.50
C ILE A 53 -27.62 14.39 -8.40
N SER A 54 -28.75 14.78 -7.79
CA SER A 54 -29.47 13.95 -6.83
C SER A 54 -30.29 12.89 -7.56
N PHE A 55 -29.67 11.76 -7.91
CA PHE A 55 -30.38 10.65 -8.55
C PHE A 55 -31.47 10.02 -7.68
N HIS A 56 -31.45 10.28 -6.36
CA HIS A 56 -32.50 9.82 -5.43
C HIS A 56 -33.85 10.49 -5.67
N ASP A 57 -33.85 11.69 -6.26
CA ASP A 57 -35.09 12.44 -6.55
C ASP A 57 -35.73 12.01 -7.89
N PHE A 58 -35.10 11.08 -8.60
CA PHE A 58 -35.63 10.57 -9.87
C PHE A 58 -36.78 9.62 -9.58
N THR A 59 -37.93 9.85 -10.21
CA THR A 59 -39.07 8.95 -10.04
C THR A 59 -38.85 7.63 -10.78
N SER A 60 -39.60 6.60 -10.41
CA SER A 60 -39.59 5.32 -11.16
C SER A 60 -39.99 5.47 -12.63
N ARG A 61 -40.70 6.54 -13.00
CA ARG A 61 -41.02 6.86 -14.40
C ARG A 61 -39.79 7.41 -15.12
N ASP A 62 -39.06 8.31 -14.48
CA ASP A 62 -37.83 8.90 -15.03
C ASP A 62 -36.78 7.83 -15.29
N CYS A 63 -36.55 6.94 -14.32
CA CYS A 63 -35.62 5.81 -14.48
C CYS A 63 -36.02 4.89 -15.64
N ARG A 64 -37.32 4.61 -15.82
CA ARG A 64 -37.81 3.82 -16.96
C ARG A 64 -37.56 4.50 -18.30
N ASN A 65 -37.73 5.81 -18.37
CA ASN A 65 -37.55 6.59 -19.59
C ASN A 65 -36.08 6.89 -19.92
N SER A 66 -35.17 6.76 -18.95
CA SER A 66 -33.75 7.06 -19.09
C SER A 66 -32.87 5.80 -19.13
N GLN A 67 -33.23 4.82 -19.98
CA GLN A 67 -32.48 3.57 -20.11
C GLN A 67 -31.03 3.78 -20.56
N LYS A 68 -30.74 4.82 -21.36
CA LYS A 68 -29.35 5.07 -21.80
C LYS A 68 -28.52 5.68 -20.68
N LEU A 69 -29.14 6.47 -19.80
CA LEU A 69 -28.49 6.95 -18.58
C LEU A 69 -28.09 5.78 -17.68
N LEU A 70 -29.00 4.81 -17.46
CA LEU A 70 -28.68 3.59 -16.72
C LEU A 70 -27.52 2.81 -17.37
N GLY A 71 -27.52 2.68 -18.70
CA GLY A 71 -26.43 2.05 -19.44
C GLY A 71 -25.09 2.80 -19.27
N ALA A 72 -25.10 4.13 -19.32
CA ALA A 72 -23.92 4.96 -19.11
C ALA A 72 -23.33 4.79 -17.70
N ILE A 73 -24.18 4.84 -16.67
CA ILE A 73 -23.78 4.63 -15.27
C ILE A 73 -23.26 3.20 -15.06
N SER A 74 -23.91 2.20 -15.66
CA SER A 74 -23.48 0.80 -15.59
C SER A 74 -22.07 0.60 -16.16
N ARG A 75 -21.74 1.27 -17.28
CA ARG A 75 -20.39 1.23 -17.85
C ARG A 75 -19.35 1.85 -16.93
N ALA A 76 -19.65 3.01 -16.32
CA ALA A 76 -18.77 3.60 -15.32
C ALA A 76 -18.58 2.66 -14.12
N LYS A 77 -19.65 2.03 -13.62
CA LYS A 77 -19.58 1.03 -12.54
C LYS A 77 -18.66 -0.13 -12.92
N LEU A 78 -18.84 -0.74 -14.08
CA LEU A 78 -18.01 -1.85 -14.55
C LEU A 78 -16.54 -1.46 -14.68
N HIS A 79 -16.25 -0.26 -15.16
CA HIS A 79 -14.89 0.29 -15.24
C HIS A 79 -14.26 0.43 -13.85
N ILE A 80 -14.97 1.05 -12.90
CA ILE A 80 -14.48 1.23 -11.53
C ILE A 80 -14.29 -0.12 -10.81
N ASP A 81 -15.21 -1.08 -10.98
CA ASP A 81 -15.07 -2.43 -10.42
C ASP A 81 -13.81 -3.14 -10.96
N LYS A 82 -13.47 -2.94 -12.24
CA LYS A 82 -12.26 -3.49 -12.87
C LYS A 82 -11.00 -2.84 -12.29
N GLU A 83 -10.93 -1.51 -12.23
CA GLU A 83 -9.77 -0.81 -11.69
C GLU A 83 -9.58 -1.10 -10.20
N PHE A 84 -10.66 -1.18 -9.41
CA PHE A 84 -10.59 -1.58 -8.01
C PHE A 84 -9.92 -2.95 -7.84
N LYS A 85 -10.40 -3.98 -8.55
CA LYS A 85 -9.81 -5.33 -8.48
C LYS A 85 -8.35 -5.38 -8.91
N LYS A 86 -7.97 -4.57 -9.91
CA LYS A 86 -6.59 -4.46 -10.36
C LYS A 86 -5.70 -3.92 -9.25
N PHE A 87 -6.06 -2.79 -8.63
CA PHE A 87 -5.27 -2.18 -7.57
C PHE A 87 -5.25 -3.03 -6.29
N ASP A 88 -6.37 -3.66 -5.94
CA ASP A 88 -6.44 -4.61 -4.82
C ASP A 88 -5.44 -5.76 -5.00
N GLY A 89 -5.41 -6.37 -6.19
CA GLY A 89 -4.42 -7.42 -6.51
C GLY A 89 -2.98 -6.93 -6.61
N GLU A 90 -2.74 -5.65 -6.96
CA GLU A 90 -1.40 -5.04 -6.90
C GLU A 90 -0.94 -4.83 -5.45
N ILE A 91 -1.85 -4.41 -4.56
CA ILE A 91 -1.60 -4.26 -3.12
C ILE A 91 -1.24 -5.61 -2.50
N ASP A 92 -1.97 -6.68 -2.81
CA ASP A 92 -1.65 -8.03 -2.33
C ASP A 92 -0.24 -8.48 -2.74
N LYS A 93 0.14 -8.23 -3.99
CA LYS A 93 1.49 -8.54 -4.47
C LYS A 93 2.56 -7.74 -3.73
N MET A 94 2.30 -6.46 -3.44
CA MET A 94 3.20 -5.64 -2.64
C MET A 94 3.30 -6.15 -1.21
N HIS A 95 2.19 -6.57 -0.59
CA HIS A 95 2.21 -7.18 0.74
C HIS A 95 3.08 -8.44 0.81
N ILE A 96 2.95 -9.34 -0.17
CA ILE A 96 3.79 -10.56 -0.22
C ILE A 96 5.26 -10.19 -0.38
N LYS A 97 5.60 -9.26 -1.29
CA LYS A 97 6.98 -8.81 -1.48
C LYS A 97 7.56 -8.18 -0.21
N PHE A 98 6.80 -7.30 0.45
CA PHE A 98 7.24 -6.69 1.69
C PHE A 98 7.44 -7.72 2.80
N ALA A 99 6.58 -8.73 2.91
CA ALA A 99 6.77 -9.82 3.85
C ALA A 99 8.06 -10.60 3.58
N GLN A 100 8.35 -10.92 2.31
CA GLN A 100 9.60 -11.59 1.91
C GLN A 100 10.84 -10.73 2.20
N GLU A 101 10.80 -9.45 1.84
CA GLU A 101 11.90 -8.51 2.11
C GLU A 101 12.15 -8.34 3.61
N MET A 102 11.10 -8.30 4.43
CA MET A 102 11.22 -8.28 5.90
C MET A 102 11.83 -9.58 6.44
N GLU A 103 11.40 -10.74 5.95
CA GLU A 103 11.97 -12.03 6.34
C GLU A 103 13.46 -12.13 5.97
N GLU A 104 13.86 -11.68 4.77
CA GLU A 104 15.26 -11.61 4.37
C GLU A 104 16.08 -10.68 5.26
N LEU A 105 15.50 -9.54 5.68
CA LEU A 105 16.15 -8.59 6.57
C LEU A 105 16.36 -9.19 7.96
N ASP A 106 15.36 -9.89 8.49
CA ASP A 106 15.46 -10.65 9.74
C ASP A 106 16.51 -11.78 9.65
N LEU A 107 16.57 -12.51 8.53
CA LEU A 107 17.59 -13.53 8.29
C LEU A 107 19.00 -12.94 8.23
N LYS A 108 19.16 -11.74 7.65
CA LYS A 108 20.41 -10.98 7.66
C LYS A 108 20.82 -10.61 9.09
N ILE A 109 19.89 -10.10 9.89
CA ILE A 109 20.12 -9.78 11.32
C ILE A 109 20.50 -11.05 12.12
N ILE A 110 19.83 -12.18 11.88
CA ILE A 110 20.14 -13.48 12.52
C ILE A 110 21.52 -13.99 12.09
N ARG A 111 21.91 -13.81 10.83
CA ARG A 111 23.24 -14.17 10.31
C ARG A 111 24.33 -13.29 10.96
N ASP A 112 24.10 -11.99 11.06
CA ASP A 112 25.04 -11.05 11.67
C ASP A 112 25.25 -11.35 13.18
N ARG A 113 24.25 -11.93 13.88
CA ARG A 113 24.43 -12.45 15.25
C ARG A 113 25.43 -13.62 15.35
N LYS A 114 25.57 -14.47 14.31
CA LYS A 114 26.56 -15.57 14.32
C LYS A 114 27.98 -15.04 14.14
N GLU A 115 28.17 -14.05 13.27
CA GLU A 115 29.47 -13.40 13.11
C GLU A 115 29.87 -12.62 14.36
N PHE A 116 28.94 -11.93 15.02
CA PHE A 116 29.20 -11.27 16.28
C PHE A 116 29.54 -12.26 17.41
N LYS A 117 28.85 -13.40 17.48
CA LYS A 117 29.19 -14.48 18.42
C LYS A 117 30.57 -15.06 18.14
N HIS A 118 30.93 -15.24 16.86
CA HIS A 118 32.25 -15.70 16.45
C HIS A 118 33.33 -14.67 16.82
N TYR A 119 33.06 -13.38 16.62
CA TYR A 119 33.94 -12.28 17.03
C TYR A 119 34.19 -12.29 18.54
N LEU A 120 33.15 -12.45 19.38
CA LEU A 120 33.29 -12.53 20.84
C LEU A 120 34.12 -13.75 21.27
N VAL A 121 33.90 -14.92 20.67
CA VAL A 121 34.69 -16.12 20.97
C VAL A 121 36.16 -15.92 20.58
N SER A 122 36.42 -15.35 19.41
CA SER A 122 37.78 -15.03 18.95
C SER A 122 38.49 -14.04 19.87
N LEU A 123 37.79 -13.04 20.42
CA LEU A 123 38.34 -12.13 21.42
C LEU A 123 38.73 -12.83 22.71
N ILE A 124 37.87 -13.70 23.25
CA ILE A 124 38.16 -14.47 24.48
C ILE A 124 39.38 -15.35 24.27
N TYR A 125 39.43 -16.08 23.15
CA TYR A 125 40.58 -16.91 22.82
C TYR A 125 41.85 -16.09 22.64
N ALA A 126 41.79 -14.94 21.97
CA ALA A 126 42.95 -14.06 21.83
C ALA A 126 43.49 -13.61 23.21
N GLU A 127 42.62 -13.32 24.17
CA GLU A 127 43.02 -12.97 25.53
C GLU A 127 43.67 -14.15 26.27
N GLU A 128 43.08 -15.34 26.19
CA GLU A 128 43.63 -16.56 26.80
C GLU A 128 44.99 -16.94 26.20
N TYR A 129 45.11 -16.94 24.87
CA TYR A 129 46.37 -17.18 24.19
C TYR A 129 47.43 -16.15 24.55
N ASN A 130 47.07 -14.88 24.73
CA ASN A 130 48.02 -13.86 25.18
C ASN A 130 48.50 -14.10 26.62
N LYS A 131 47.61 -14.54 27.52
CA LYS A 131 47.98 -14.95 28.89
C LYS A 131 48.90 -16.17 28.87
N LEU A 132 48.57 -17.19 28.08
CA LEU A 132 49.42 -18.37 27.90
C LEU A 132 50.79 -17.98 27.34
N ARG A 133 50.82 -17.19 26.27
CA ARG A 133 52.05 -16.71 25.63
C ARG A 133 52.98 -16.07 26.65
N LYS A 134 52.49 -15.13 27.47
CA LYS A 134 53.29 -14.48 28.51
C LYS A 134 53.88 -15.50 29.50
N LYS A 135 53.07 -16.45 29.98
CA LYS A 135 53.54 -17.49 30.91
C LYS A 135 54.61 -18.37 30.28
N VAL A 136 54.38 -18.84 29.06
CA VAL A 136 55.31 -19.71 28.33
C VAL A 136 56.59 -18.97 27.99
N SER A 137 56.51 -17.70 27.56
CA SER A 137 57.69 -16.85 27.33
C SER A 137 58.52 -16.70 28.59
N ASN A 138 57.91 -16.41 29.75
CA ASN A 138 58.65 -16.30 31.01
C ASN A 138 59.36 -17.62 31.40
N ILE A 139 58.69 -18.76 31.21
CA ILE A 139 59.29 -20.08 31.45
C ILE A 139 60.47 -20.29 30.51
N PHE A 140 60.29 -20.02 29.21
CA PHE A 140 61.34 -20.14 28.22
C PHE A 140 62.54 -19.26 28.55
N GLU A 141 62.34 -17.98 28.85
CA GLU A 141 63.40 -17.05 29.25
C GLU A 141 64.13 -17.51 30.51
N THR A 142 63.41 -18.09 31.49
CA THR A 142 64.02 -18.66 32.69
C THR A 142 64.89 -19.88 32.37
N LEU A 143 64.44 -20.75 31.47
CA LEU A 143 65.20 -21.93 31.04
C LEU A 143 66.41 -21.53 30.19
N ASP A 144 66.23 -20.62 29.22
CA ASP A 144 67.28 -20.09 28.35
C ASP A 144 68.34 -19.35 29.16
N SER A 145 67.96 -18.52 30.13
CA SER A 145 68.92 -17.86 31.03
C SER A 145 69.69 -18.87 31.89
N LYS A 146 69.05 -19.89 32.46
CA LYS A 146 69.76 -20.95 33.21
C LYS A 146 70.72 -21.73 32.32
N ALA A 147 70.29 -22.13 31.13
CA ALA A 147 71.13 -22.83 30.17
C ALA A 147 72.36 -22.00 29.74
N ARG A 148 72.25 -20.67 29.75
CA ARG A 148 73.34 -19.74 29.46
C ARG A 148 74.24 -19.41 30.66
N TYR A 149 73.84 -19.77 31.89
CA TYR A 149 74.60 -19.55 33.12
C TYR A 149 75.31 -20.80 33.67
N GLU A 150 75.10 -21.99 33.07
CA GLU A 150 75.96 -23.15 33.29
C GLU A 150 77.29 -22.99 32.54
N ASP A 151 78.15 -22.12 33.07
CA ASP A 151 79.63 -22.22 33.01
C ASP A 151 80.27 -21.09 33.84
N ALA A 152 79.88 -20.96 35.12
CA ALA A 152 80.68 -20.22 36.09
C ALA A 152 81.33 -21.23 37.05
N PRO A 153 82.61 -21.57 36.88
CA PRO A 153 83.31 -22.47 37.80
C PRO A 153 83.56 -21.69 39.09
N ALA A 154 82.82 -22.03 40.15
CA ALA A 154 83.02 -21.45 41.46
C ALA A 154 83.71 -22.47 42.39
N LYS A 155 85.04 -22.42 42.31
CA LYS A 155 86.09 -22.71 43.31
C LYS A 155 85.86 -23.77 44.37
#